data_AF-A0A919WBI6-F1
#
_entry.id   AF-A0A919WBI6-F1
#
_cell.length_a   1.000
_cell.length_b   1.000
_cell.length_c   1.000
_cell.angle_alpha   90.00
_cell.angle_beta   90.00
_cell.angle_gamma   90.00
#
_symmetry.space_group_name_H-M   'P 1'
#
loop_
_entity.id
_entity.type
_entity.pdbx_description
1 polymer ?
#
loop_
_entity_poly.entity_id
_entity_poly.type
_entity_poly.pdbx_seq_one_letter_code
_entity_poly.pdbx_strand_id
1 'polypeptide(L)'
;MTVSGQTAAEIRMLLDDIDRTSGRIRGLLNSTATVAPPGSEPAIIDTAGDPIDFSISDTKALPPRSFTYRWPTGEAKYVDATRYTVRRDDDEYVFVVGSEEGGRSAYRRADRGRIVVFIRQTASANSYYPLLEFAESDLTTDLYAALIPKPGQSTGRATVDDLDTVRRVEHLRQADLRRADEVFDSSAKAPTLRILVRRDDAPLLITHSWWVGRLRRTAP
;
A
#
# COMPACT_ATOMS: atom_id res chain seq x y z
N MET A 1 -8.59 -1.84 -43.37
CA MET A 1 -9.38 -1.72 -42.13
C MET A 1 -8.51 -1.02 -41.10
N THR A 2 -8.84 0.22 -40.75
CA THR A 2 -8.14 0.98 -39.71
C THR A 2 -8.70 0.59 -38.35
N VAL A 3 -7.86 0.03 -37.49
CA VAL A 3 -8.20 -0.25 -36.08
C VAL A 3 -8.45 1.10 -35.40
N SER A 4 -9.60 1.25 -34.73
CA SER A 4 -9.92 2.49 -34.03
C SER A 4 -8.88 2.77 -32.93
N GLY A 5 -8.60 4.05 -32.64
CA GLY A 5 -7.64 4.43 -31.59
C GLY A 5 -7.98 3.85 -30.21
N GLN A 6 -9.28 3.64 -29.95
CA GLN A 6 -9.78 2.99 -28.74
C GLN A 6 -9.45 1.50 -28.71
N THR A 7 -9.66 0.79 -29.82
CA THR A 7 -9.30 -0.63 -29.96
C THR A 7 -7.78 -0.83 -29.81
N ALA A 8 -6.97 0.10 -30.32
CA ALA A 8 -5.51 0.06 -30.15
C ALA A 8 -5.07 0.27 -28.69
N ALA A 9 -5.79 1.07 -27.91
CA ALA A 9 -5.51 1.28 -26.49
C ALA A 9 -5.91 0.04 -25.65
N GLU A 10 -7.05 -0.57 -25.95
CA GLU A 10 -7.51 -1.81 -25.31
C GLU A 10 -6.54 -2.97 -25.57
N ILE A 11 -6.06 -3.11 -26.81
CA ILE A 11 -5.05 -4.11 -27.17
C ILE A 11 -3.75 -3.90 -26.39
N ARG A 12 -3.29 -2.65 -26.22
CA ARG A 12 -2.08 -2.37 -25.41
C ARG A 12 -2.26 -2.74 -23.94
N MET A 13 -3.39 -2.39 -23.34
CA MET A 13 -3.68 -2.76 -21.94
C MET A 13 -3.71 -4.28 -21.76
N LEU A 14 -4.27 -5.02 -22.72
CA LEU A 14 -4.29 -6.49 -22.71
C LEU A 14 -2.88 -7.09 -22.83
N LEU A 15 -2.05 -6.56 -23.73
CA LEU A 15 -0.66 -7.01 -23.89
C LEU A 15 0.18 -6.73 -22.64
N ASP A 16 -0.01 -5.58 -21.99
CA ASP A 16 0.68 -5.25 -20.73
C ASP A 16 0.28 -6.19 -19.58
N ASP A 17 -1.00 -6.60 -19.53
CA ASP A 17 -1.49 -7.56 -18.54
C ASP A 17 -0.96 -8.98 -18.79
N ILE A 18 -0.81 -9.37 -20.06
CA ILE A 18 -0.18 -10.62 -20.48
C ILE A 18 1.31 -10.64 -20.09
N ASP A 19 2.05 -9.55 -20.34
CA ASP A 19 3.47 -9.46 -19.99
C ASP A 19 3.67 -9.50 -18.46
N ARG A 20 2.79 -8.80 -17.71
CA ARG A 20 2.81 -8.84 -16.25
C ARG A 20 2.48 -10.22 -15.69
N THR A 21 1.47 -10.89 -16.26
CA THR A 21 1.08 -12.24 -15.85
C THR A 21 2.17 -13.26 -16.20
N SER A 22 2.79 -13.14 -17.36
CA SER A 22 3.93 -13.95 -17.79
C SER A 22 5.15 -13.76 -16.88
N GLY A 23 5.41 -12.52 -16.46
CA GLY A 23 6.45 -12.20 -15.46
C GLY A 23 6.18 -12.86 -14.11
N ARG A 24 4.92 -12.88 -13.65
CA ARG A 24 4.50 -13.58 -12.43
C ARG A 24 4.70 -15.09 -12.54
N ILE A 25 4.29 -15.69 -13.66
CA ILE A 25 4.45 -17.13 -13.89
C ILE A 25 5.93 -17.51 -13.91
N ARG A 26 6.80 -16.74 -14.59
CA ARG A 26 8.25 -16.98 -14.54
C ARG A 26 8.81 -16.83 -13.12
N GLY A 27 8.36 -15.80 -12.38
CA GLY A 27 8.75 -15.62 -10.98
C GLY A 27 8.36 -16.80 -10.09
N LEU A 28 7.16 -17.35 -10.29
CA LEU A 28 6.68 -18.53 -9.57
C LEU A 28 7.46 -19.80 -9.95
N LEU A 29 7.68 -20.04 -11.25
CA LEU A 29 8.45 -21.20 -11.74
C LEU A 29 9.92 -21.16 -11.27
N ASN A 30 10.53 -19.98 -11.22
CA ASN A 30 11.88 -19.81 -10.68
C ASN A 30 11.93 -19.92 -9.15
N SER A 31 10.80 -19.70 -8.46
CA SER A 31 10.69 -19.86 -7.00
C SER A 31 10.52 -21.32 -6.57
N THR A 32 9.94 -22.19 -7.43
CA THR A 32 9.79 -23.63 -7.15
C THR A 32 11.03 -24.47 -7.48
N ALA A 33 12.02 -23.92 -8.19
CA ALA A 33 13.20 -24.66 -8.62
C ALA A 33 14.41 -24.60 -7.65
N THR A 34 14.33 -23.86 -6.54
CA THR A 34 15.49 -23.65 -5.66
C THR A 34 15.37 -24.42 -4.35
N VAL A 35 15.68 -25.72 -4.40
CA VAL A 35 16.21 -26.41 -3.20
C VAL A 35 17.64 -25.90 -3.04
N ALA A 36 17.83 -24.89 -2.18
CA ALA A 36 19.12 -24.26 -1.96
C ALA A 36 20.11 -25.25 -1.28
N PRO A 37 21.38 -25.30 -1.71
CA PRO A 37 22.44 -25.94 -0.93
C PRO A 37 22.72 -25.13 0.34
N PRO A 38 23.24 -25.76 1.41
CA PRO A 38 23.59 -25.06 2.64
C PRO A 38 24.83 -24.19 2.37
N GLY A 39 24.66 -22.87 2.30
CA GLY A 39 25.80 -21.95 2.21
C GLY A 39 25.61 -20.66 1.41
N SER A 40 24.45 -20.41 0.79
CA SER A 40 24.23 -19.18 0.02
C SER A 40 23.66 -18.05 0.87
N GLU A 41 24.29 -16.88 0.73
CA GLU A 41 24.06 -15.61 1.44
C GLU A 41 22.58 -15.20 1.62
N PRO A 42 22.26 -14.47 2.71
CA PRO A 42 20.89 -14.12 3.05
C PRO A 42 20.27 -13.22 1.98
N ALA A 43 19.04 -13.56 1.59
CA ALA A 43 18.13 -12.66 0.89
C ALA A 43 18.16 -11.29 1.59
N ILE A 44 18.42 -10.23 0.83
CA ILE A 44 18.58 -8.85 1.30
C ILE A 44 17.60 -8.59 2.42
N ILE A 45 18.14 -8.61 3.63
CA ILE A 45 17.40 -8.34 4.84
C ILE A 45 17.26 -6.82 4.88
N ASP A 46 16.24 -6.28 4.21
CA ASP A 46 15.83 -4.88 4.34
C ASP A 46 15.11 -4.68 5.70
N THR A 47 15.73 -5.16 6.79
CA THR A 47 15.26 -4.98 8.18
C THR A 47 15.90 -3.77 8.86
N ALA A 48 16.87 -3.15 8.20
CA ALA A 48 17.51 -1.90 8.60
C ALA A 48 17.55 -0.94 7.40
N GLY A 49 16.46 -0.92 6.61
CA GLY A 49 16.37 -0.12 5.40
C GLY A 49 16.61 1.35 5.72
N ASP A 50 17.39 2.00 4.87
CA ASP A 50 17.71 3.43 4.95
C ASP A 50 16.45 4.23 5.32
N PRO A 51 16.60 5.28 6.15
CA PRO A 51 15.47 6.10 6.56
C PRO A 51 14.64 6.50 5.34
N ILE A 52 13.35 6.17 5.37
CA ILE A 52 12.41 6.62 4.34
C ILE A 52 12.11 8.08 4.64
N ASP A 53 13.00 8.94 4.18
CA ASP A 53 12.87 10.39 4.35
C ASP A 53 12.26 10.99 3.07
N PHE A 54 10.96 11.25 3.14
CA PHE A 54 10.25 11.99 2.10
C PHE A 54 10.16 13.46 2.49
N SER A 55 10.63 14.33 1.60
CA SER A 55 10.31 15.75 1.67
C SER A 55 9.10 16.06 0.79
N ILE A 56 8.05 16.65 1.36
CA ILE A 56 6.87 17.07 0.59
C ILE A 56 7.21 18.37 -0.15
N SER A 57 7.18 18.33 -1.48
CA SER A 57 7.49 19.48 -2.35
C SER A 57 6.24 20.22 -2.87
N ASP A 58 5.11 19.53 -3.00
CA ASP A 58 3.82 20.10 -3.39
C ASP A 58 2.67 19.34 -2.73
N THR A 59 1.63 20.07 -2.31
CA THR A 59 0.40 19.52 -1.74
C THR A 59 -0.79 20.17 -2.42
N LYS A 60 -1.63 19.36 -3.07
CA LYS A 60 -2.81 19.83 -3.80
C LYS A 60 -4.04 19.02 -3.44
N ALA A 61 -4.96 19.65 -2.70
CA ALA A 61 -6.30 19.12 -2.52
C ALA A 61 -7.00 19.01 -3.89
N LEU A 62 -7.61 17.85 -4.16
CA LEU A 62 -8.37 17.60 -5.37
C LEU A 62 -9.84 17.96 -5.13
N PRO A 63 -10.58 18.41 -6.16
CA PRO A 63 -12.01 18.64 -6.01
C PRO A 63 -12.73 17.38 -5.50
N PRO A 64 -13.75 17.50 -4.63
CA PRO A 64 -14.47 16.34 -4.11
C PRO A 64 -14.97 15.43 -5.22
N ARG A 65 -14.81 14.12 -5.06
CA ARG A 65 -15.22 13.08 -6.03
C ARG A 65 -14.56 13.18 -7.42
N SER A 66 -13.53 14.01 -7.59
CA SER A 66 -12.80 14.10 -8.87
C SER A 66 -11.77 12.97 -9.05
N PHE A 67 -11.31 12.36 -7.96
CA PHE A 67 -10.47 11.18 -7.99
C PHE A 67 -11.34 9.93 -7.83
N THR A 68 -11.28 9.05 -8.83
CA THR A 68 -11.94 7.74 -8.80
C THR A 68 -10.92 6.65 -9.07
N TYR A 69 -11.18 5.46 -8.53
CA TYR A 69 -10.36 4.29 -8.79
C TYR A 69 -11.23 3.08 -9.10
N ARG A 70 -10.88 2.35 -10.16
CA ARG A 70 -11.58 1.12 -10.55
C ARG A 70 -10.93 -0.09 -9.88
N TRP A 71 -11.60 -0.61 -8.86
CA TRP A 71 -11.28 -1.90 -8.26
C TRP A 71 -11.83 -3.05 -9.12
N PRO A 72 -11.34 -4.29 -8.93
CA PRO A 72 -11.94 -5.46 -9.56
C PRO A 72 -13.44 -5.64 -9.26
N THR A 73 -13.87 -5.16 -8.09
CA THR A 73 -15.26 -5.25 -7.62
C THR A 73 -16.14 -4.07 -8.06
N GLY A 74 -15.59 -3.04 -8.69
CA GLY A 74 -16.33 -1.85 -9.09
C GLY A 74 -15.53 -0.55 -8.95
N GLU A 75 -16.17 0.56 -9.28
CA GLU A 75 -15.57 1.89 -9.14
C GLU A 75 -15.80 2.45 -7.73
N ALA A 76 -14.75 2.97 -7.12
CA ALA A 76 -14.80 3.73 -5.88
C ALA A 76 -14.55 5.21 -6.14
N LYS A 77 -15.30 6.06 -5.44
CA LYS A 77 -15.15 7.51 -5.46
C LYS A 77 -14.51 7.98 -4.16
N TYR A 78 -13.66 8.99 -4.24
CA TYR A 78 -12.98 9.55 -3.08
C TYR A 78 -13.50 10.97 -2.83
N VAL A 79 -14.12 11.17 -1.66
CA VAL A 79 -14.74 12.46 -1.29
C VAL A 79 -13.72 13.51 -0.88
N ASP A 80 -12.60 13.05 -0.34
CA ASP A 80 -11.46 13.87 0.04
C ASP A 80 -10.21 13.17 -0.47
N ALA A 81 -9.54 13.79 -1.42
CA ALA A 81 -8.30 13.28 -1.99
C ALA A 81 -7.29 14.42 -2.08
N THR A 82 -6.11 14.19 -1.54
CA THR A 82 -5.00 15.15 -1.65
C THR A 82 -3.86 14.50 -2.41
N ARG A 83 -3.37 15.21 -3.43
CA ARG A 83 -2.19 14.83 -4.20
C ARG A 83 -0.96 15.43 -3.53
N TYR A 84 0.03 14.58 -3.28
CA TYR A 84 1.31 14.96 -2.72
C TYR A 84 2.40 14.68 -3.74
N THR A 85 3.21 15.68 -4.04
CA THR A 85 4.49 15.47 -4.71
C THR A 85 5.54 15.44 -3.62
N VAL A 86 6.33 14.37 -3.60
CA VAL A 86 7.39 14.17 -2.61
C VAL A 86 8.70 13.85 -3.30
N ARG A 87 9.80 14.23 -2.66
CA ARG A 87 11.14 13.87 -3.09
C ARG A 87 11.78 12.92 -2.10
N ARG A 88 12.49 11.94 -2.64
CA ARG A 88 13.37 11.04 -1.91
C ARG A 88 14.61 10.86 -2.77
N ASP A 89 15.77 11.16 -2.19
CA ASP A 89 17.03 11.23 -2.92
C ASP A 89 16.90 12.20 -4.11
N ASP A 90 17.29 11.77 -5.31
CA ASP A 90 17.17 12.54 -6.56
C ASP A 90 15.84 12.32 -7.31
N ASP A 91 14.94 11.49 -6.76
CA ASP A 91 13.69 11.09 -7.41
C ASP A 91 12.47 11.86 -6.89
N GLU A 92 11.51 12.10 -7.79
CA GLU A 92 10.22 12.69 -7.49
C GLU A 92 9.08 11.67 -7.65
N TYR A 93 8.27 11.55 -6.61
CA TYR A 93 7.13 10.64 -6.55
C TYR A 93 5.84 11.44 -6.35
N VAL A 94 4.75 10.96 -6.96
CA VAL A 94 3.43 11.56 -6.78
C VAL A 94 2.51 10.54 -6.14
N PHE A 95 1.96 10.92 -4.99
CA PHE A 95 0.99 10.13 -4.25
C PHE A 95 -0.38 10.81 -4.28
N VAL A 96 -1.44 10.00 -4.16
CA VAL A 96 -2.76 10.49 -3.80
C VAL A 96 -3.19 9.77 -2.53
N VAL A 97 -3.54 10.50 -1.49
CA VAL A 97 -4.16 9.96 -0.28
C VAL A 97 -5.65 10.29 -0.37
N GLY A 98 -6.48 9.26 -0.46
CA GLY A 98 -7.92 9.40 -0.67
C GLY A 98 -8.75 8.72 0.40
N SER A 99 -9.73 9.45 0.95
CA SER A 99 -10.82 8.91 1.78
C SER A 99 -12.00 8.52 0.91
N GLU A 100 -12.36 7.24 0.92
CA GLU A 100 -13.45 6.70 0.10
C GLU A 100 -14.83 7.22 0.56
N GLU A 101 -15.69 7.50 -0.42
CA GLU A 101 -17.09 7.83 -0.20
C GLU A 101 -17.87 6.65 0.40
N GLY A 102 -18.53 6.87 1.55
CA GLY A 102 -19.39 5.86 2.18
C GLY A 102 -18.66 4.70 2.85
N GLY A 103 -17.32 4.66 2.76
CA GLY A 103 -16.50 3.60 3.32
C GLY A 103 -16.73 2.25 2.65
N ARG A 104 -16.40 1.17 3.35
CA ARG A 104 -16.66 -0.20 2.88
C ARG A 104 -17.03 -1.14 4.00
N SER A 105 -17.69 -2.24 3.63
CA SER A 105 -17.90 -3.36 4.55
C SER A 105 -16.56 -3.99 4.93
N ALA A 106 -16.19 -3.88 6.21
CA ALA A 106 -14.97 -4.46 6.77
C ALA A 106 -15.11 -4.63 8.29
N TYR A 107 -14.56 -5.73 8.82
CA TYR A 107 -14.55 -6.00 10.26
C TYR A 107 -15.96 -5.90 10.88
N ARG A 108 -16.95 -6.51 10.22
CA ARG A 108 -18.39 -6.54 10.59
C ARG A 108 -19.12 -5.18 10.63
N ARG A 109 -18.48 -4.08 10.19
CA ARG A 109 -19.16 -2.80 9.96
C ARG A 109 -19.36 -2.59 8.46
N ALA A 110 -20.55 -2.15 8.05
CA ALA A 110 -20.93 -2.02 6.64
C ALA A 110 -20.38 -0.75 5.97
N ASP A 111 -20.08 0.27 6.77
CA ASP A 111 -19.79 1.66 6.39
C ASP A 111 -18.44 2.13 6.95
N ARG A 112 -17.51 1.20 7.21
CA ARG A 112 -16.24 1.54 7.85
C ARG A 112 -15.43 2.44 6.92
N GLY A 113 -15.00 3.61 7.42
CA GLY A 113 -14.16 4.53 6.66
C GLY A 113 -12.91 3.83 6.11
N ARG A 114 -12.51 4.21 4.89
CA ARG A 114 -11.31 3.69 4.23
C ARG A 114 -10.49 4.85 3.68
N ILE A 115 -9.21 4.88 4.06
CA ILE A 115 -8.19 5.71 3.40
C ILE A 115 -7.35 4.80 2.53
N VAL A 116 -7.04 5.22 1.30
CA VAL A 116 -6.16 4.49 0.39
C VAL A 116 -5.08 5.43 -0.10
N VAL A 117 -3.84 4.94 -0.04
CA VAL A 117 -2.69 5.66 -0.59
C VAL A 117 -2.34 5.06 -1.95
N PHE A 118 -2.32 5.93 -2.95
CA PHE A 118 -1.98 5.60 -4.33
C PHE A 118 -0.64 6.20 -4.70
N ILE A 119 0.08 5.51 -5.58
CA ILE A 119 1.27 6.06 -6.25
C ILE A 119 1.02 6.21 -7.74
N ARG A 120 1.47 7.31 -8.32
CA ARG A 120 1.45 7.54 -9.78
C ARG A 120 2.41 6.57 -10.46
N GLN A 121 1.93 5.85 -11.47
CA GLN A 121 2.77 5.01 -12.32
C GLN A 121 3.49 5.87 -13.36
N THR A 122 4.78 5.63 -13.55
CA THR A 122 5.64 6.44 -14.44
C THR A 122 5.21 6.44 -15.91
N ALA A 123 4.52 5.38 -16.36
CA ALA A 123 4.05 5.23 -17.73
C ALA A 123 2.89 6.16 -18.13
N SER A 124 2.17 6.77 -17.17
CA SER A 124 1.06 7.67 -17.47
C SER A 124 0.79 8.65 -16.33
N ALA A 125 0.70 9.94 -16.66
CA ALA A 125 0.50 11.02 -15.69
C ALA A 125 -0.78 10.87 -14.84
N ASN A 126 -1.76 10.10 -15.33
CA ASN A 126 -3.04 9.87 -14.66
C ASN A 126 -3.27 8.40 -14.28
N SER A 127 -2.26 7.54 -14.40
CA SER A 127 -2.36 6.15 -13.92
C SER A 127 -1.84 6.05 -12.49
N TYR A 128 -2.66 5.51 -11.60
CA TYR A 128 -2.36 5.38 -10.18
C TYR A 128 -2.51 3.91 -9.76
N TYR A 129 -1.65 3.48 -8.84
CA TYR A 129 -1.70 2.15 -8.25
C TYR A 129 -1.93 2.24 -6.73
N PRO A 130 -2.89 1.50 -6.15
CA PRO A 130 -3.16 1.50 -4.72
C PRO A 130 -2.08 0.71 -3.99
N LEU A 131 -1.30 1.38 -3.14
CA LEU A 131 -0.25 0.75 -2.35
C LEU A 131 -0.80 0.06 -1.11
N LEU A 132 -1.63 0.79 -0.35
CA LEU A 132 -2.11 0.33 0.94
C LEU A 132 -3.44 0.97 1.31
N GLU A 133 -4.25 0.18 2.01
CA GLU A 133 -5.52 0.60 2.58
C GLU A 133 -5.40 0.69 4.10
N PHE A 134 -5.99 1.73 4.66
CA PHE A 134 -6.16 1.94 6.09
C PHE A 134 -7.65 1.93 6.38
N ALA A 135 -8.09 1.08 7.31
CA ALA A 135 -9.48 0.98 7.72
C ALA A 135 -9.68 1.76 9.02
N GLU A 136 -10.75 2.55 9.10
CA GLU A 136 -11.14 3.26 10.32
C GLU A 136 -11.17 2.29 11.51
N SER A 137 -10.61 2.67 12.66
CA SER A 137 -10.56 1.85 13.87
C SER A 137 -11.90 1.85 14.62
N ASP A 138 -12.11 0.91 15.55
CA ASP A 138 -13.23 0.98 16.50
C ASP A 138 -12.90 1.83 17.75
N LEU A 139 -11.66 2.31 17.88
CA LEU A 139 -11.22 3.16 18.99
C LEU A 139 -11.74 4.60 18.87
N THR A 140 -11.65 5.15 17.66
CA THR A 140 -12.15 6.49 17.29
C THR A 140 -12.22 6.61 15.78
N THR A 141 -13.12 7.47 15.29
CA THR A 141 -13.33 7.76 13.86
C THR A 141 -12.15 8.49 13.21
N ASP A 142 -11.24 9.07 14.00
CA ASP A 142 -10.08 9.80 13.49
C ASP A 142 -8.83 8.93 13.30
N LEU A 143 -8.84 7.69 13.80
CA LEU A 143 -7.73 6.75 13.69
C LEU A 143 -8.04 5.67 12.67
N TYR A 144 -7.08 5.44 11.79
CA TYR A 144 -7.13 4.42 10.75
C TYR A 144 -5.98 3.44 10.92
N ALA A 145 -6.27 2.17 10.66
CA ALA A 145 -5.39 1.06 10.91
C ALA A 145 -5.00 0.36 9.61
N ALA A 146 -3.70 0.14 9.42
CA ALA A 146 -3.17 -0.69 8.33
C ALA A 146 -2.38 -1.90 8.87
N LEU A 147 -2.27 -2.94 8.04
CA LEU A 147 -1.43 -4.10 8.35
C LEU A 147 0.05 -3.73 8.34
N ILE A 148 0.83 -4.39 9.19
CA ILE A 148 2.30 -4.37 9.13
C ILE A 148 2.76 -5.69 8.51
N PRO A 149 3.43 -5.69 7.35
CA PRO A 149 4.07 -6.89 6.81
C PRO A 149 5.13 -7.43 7.78
N LYS A 150 5.31 -8.75 7.79
CA LYS A 150 6.39 -9.38 8.54
C LYS A 150 7.73 -9.00 7.89
N PRO A 151 8.67 -8.39 8.61
CA PRO A 151 9.96 -8.01 8.04
C PRO A 151 10.67 -9.23 7.43
N GLY A 152 11.22 -9.07 6.22
CA GLY A 152 11.84 -10.18 5.46
C GLY A 152 10.87 -11.13 4.76
N GLN A 153 9.55 -10.92 4.84
CA GLN A 153 8.55 -11.73 4.14
C GLN A 153 7.61 -10.87 3.29
N SER A 154 7.47 -11.20 2.01
CA SER A 154 6.64 -10.42 1.07
C SER A 154 5.13 -10.55 1.31
N THR A 155 4.68 -11.64 1.96
CA THR A 155 3.25 -11.95 2.17
C THR A 155 2.89 -12.17 3.64
N GLY A 156 3.88 -12.32 4.53
CA GLY A 156 3.67 -12.50 5.95
C GLY A 156 3.13 -11.24 6.64
N ARG A 157 2.37 -11.42 7.71
CA ARG A 157 1.90 -10.33 8.58
C ARG A 157 2.65 -10.40 9.90
N ALA A 158 3.16 -9.27 10.36
CA ALA A 158 3.84 -9.21 11.64
C ALA A 158 2.85 -9.50 12.78
N THR A 159 3.29 -10.29 13.76
CA THR A 159 2.56 -10.53 15.01
C THR A 159 3.27 -9.86 16.19
N VAL A 160 2.70 -10.00 17.39
CA VAL A 160 3.31 -9.53 18.64
C VAL A 160 4.73 -10.08 18.83
N ASP A 161 4.97 -11.32 18.41
CA ASP A 161 6.29 -11.96 18.51
C ASP A 161 7.33 -11.27 17.61
N ASP A 162 6.88 -10.55 16.58
CA ASP A 162 7.74 -9.80 15.67
C ASP A 162 7.97 -8.34 16.13
N LEU A 163 7.39 -7.90 17.26
CA LEU A 163 7.35 -6.48 17.66
C LEU A 163 8.75 -5.84 17.73
N ASP A 164 9.72 -6.51 18.35
CA ASP A 164 11.09 -6.00 18.46
C ASP A 164 11.75 -5.80 17.09
N THR A 165 11.42 -6.65 16.12
CA THR A 165 11.94 -6.54 14.75
C THR A 165 11.21 -5.44 13.98
N VAL A 166 9.89 -5.32 14.16
CA VAL A 166 9.09 -4.22 13.59
C VAL A 166 9.57 -2.87 14.09
N ARG A 167 9.92 -2.73 15.37
CA ARG A 167 10.41 -1.48 15.98
C ARG A 167 11.78 -1.03 15.49
N ARG A 168 12.52 -1.87 14.75
CA ARG A 168 13.77 -1.48 14.08
C ARG A 168 13.52 -0.70 12.80
N VAL A 169 12.32 -0.79 12.22
CA VAL A 169 11.92 0.01 11.06
C VAL A 169 11.67 1.45 11.53
N GLU A 170 12.37 2.41 10.93
CA GLU A 170 12.49 3.79 11.43
C GLU A 170 11.12 4.44 11.76
N HIS A 171 10.21 4.51 10.78
CA HIS A 171 8.90 5.13 10.97
C HIS A 171 7.97 4.34 11.88
N LEU A 172 8.30 3.09 12.20
CA LEU A 172 7.54 2.25 13.14
C LEU A 172 8.11 2.27 14.55
N ARG A 173 9.33 2.80 14.76
CA ARG A 173 10.00 2.79 16.06
C ARG A 173 9.17 3.45 17.16
N GLN A 174 8.50 4.57 16.85
CA GLN A 174 7.68 5.34 17.79
C GLN A 174 6.19 5.37 17.45
N ALA A 175 5.76 4.74 16.35
CA ALA A 175 4.35 4.71 15.96
C ALA A 175 3.45 3.99 16.98
N ASP A 176 2.16 4.32 17.01
CA ASP A 176 1.17 3.55 17.78
C ASP A 176 0.91 2.22 17.06
N LEU A 177 1.43 1.14 17.63
CA LEU A 177 1.30 -0.21 17.10
C LEU A 177 0.44 -1.04 18.07
N ARG A 178 -0.63 -1.64 17.55
CA ARG A 178 -1.58 -2.43 18.36
C ARG A 178 -1.92 -3.76 17.72
N ARG A 179 -2.42 -4.70 18.50
CA ARG A 179 -2.95 -5.95 17.97
C ARG A 179 -4.27 -5.69 17.26
N ALA A 180 -4.61 -6.50 16.27
CA ALA A 180 -5.85 -6.33 15.52
C ALA A 180 -7.10 -6.49 16.41
N ASP A 181 -7.04 -7.32 17.45
CA ASP A 181 -8.11 -7.50 18.44
C ASP A 181 -8.27 -6.33 19.43
N GLU A 182 -7.30 -5.41 19.48
CA GLU A 182 -7.35 -4.17 20.25
C GLU A 182 -7.85 -2.97 19.42
N VAL A 183 -7.99 -3.15 18.11
CA VAL A 183 -8.34 -2.09 17.15
C VAL A 183 -9.71 -2.33 16.52
N PHE A 184 -10.07 -3.60 16.34
CA PHE A 184 -11.33 -4.01 15.73
C PHE A 184 -12.06 -5.01 16.64
N ASP A 185 -13.23 -4.62 17.13
CA ASP A 185 -14.01 -5.43 18.09
C ASP A 185 -14.38 -6.81 17.53
N SER A 186 -14.46 -6.93 16.20
CA SER A 186 -14.79 -8.17 15.50
C SER A 186 -13.62 -9.14 15.32
N SER A 187 -12.38 -8.75 15.62
CA SER A 187 -11.16 -9.52 15.32
C SER A 187 -10.64 -10.32 16.52
N ALA A 188 -11.52 -11.02 17.24
CA ALA A 188 -11.16 -11.72 18.47
C ALA A 188 -9.88 -12.58 18.35
N LYS A 189 -8.92 -12.34 19.25
CA LYS A 189 -7.63 -13.06 19.36
C LYS A 189 -6.74 -12.97 18.11
N ALA A 190 -6.88 -11.94 17.29
CA ALA A 190 -6.02 -11.75 16.11
C ALA A 190 -4.65 -11.17 16.50
N PRO A 191 -3.55 -11.93 16.44
CA PRO A 191 -2.25 -11.51 16.95
C PRO A 191 -1.50 -10.56 16.02
N THR A 192 -2.06 -10.25 14.84
CA THR A 192 -1.40 -9.42 13.83
C THR A 192 -1.34 -7.97 14.27
N LEU A 193 -0.18 -7.34 14.10
CA LEU A 193 0.02 -5.94 14.42
C LEU A 193 -0.58 -5.00 13.36
N ARG A 194 -1.07 -3.86 13.85
CA ARG A 194 -1.57 -2.73 13.07
C ARG A 194 -0.80 -1.48 13.47
N ILE A 195 -0.47 -0.67 12.48
CA ILE A 195 -0.11 0.73 12.72
C ILE A 195 -1.40 1.54 12.79
N LEU A 196 -1.51 2.42 13.79
CA LEU A 196 -2.57 3.42 13.87
C LEU A 196 -2.04 4.76 13.37
N VAL A 197 -2.78 5.36 12.45
CA VAL A 197 -2.41 6.62 11.80
C VAL A 197 -3.64 7.51 11.77
N ARG A 198 -3.46 8.80 12.07
CA ARG A 198 -4.54 9.78 11.94
C ARG A 198 -4.78 10.10 10.47
N ARG A 199 -6.01 10.49 10.13
CA ARG A 199 -6.37 10.91 8.76
C ARG A 199 -5.51 12.06 8.23
N ASP A 200 -5.10 12.98 9.10
CA ASP A 200 -4.32 14.18 8.77
C ASP A 200 -2.80 13.94 8.74
N ASP A 201 -2.33 12.76 9.13
CA ASP A 201 -0.90 12.41 9.14
C ASP A 201 -0.43 11.85 7.79
N ALA A 202 -0.46 12.72 6.77
CA ALA A 202 -0.01 12.38 5.42
C ALA A 202 1.42 11.82 5.34
N PRO A 203 2.42 12.36 6.08
CA PRO A 203 3.76 11.80 6.09
C PRO A 203 3.79 10.32 6.50
N LEU A 204 3.09 9.94 7.58
CA LEU A 204 3.08 8.55 8.04
C LEU A 204 2.28 7.65 7.10
N LEU A 205 1.14 8.13 6.57
CA LEU A 205 0.34 7.41 5.57
C LEU A 205 1.19 7.07 4.33
N ILE A 206 1.91 8.04 3.78
CA ILE A 206 2.76 7.87 2.59
C ILE A 206 3.94 6.96 2.89
N THR A 207 4.68 7.24 3.96
CA THR A 207 5.89 6.50 4.35
C THR A 207 5.58 5.01 4.58
N HIS A 208 4.52 4.73 5.34
CA HIS A 208 4.13 3.35 5.60
C HIS A 208 3.66 2.64 4.33
N SER A 209 2.85 3.31 3.49
CA SER A 209 2.36 2.74 2.23
C SER A 209 3.48 2.45 1.25
N TRP A 210 4.46 3.34 1.15
CA TRP A 210 5.65 3.16 0.32
C TRP A 210 6.46 1.94 0.78
N TRP A 211 6.76 1.85 2.08
CA TRP A 211 7.48 0.71 2.65
C TRP A 211 6.78 -0.62 2.36
N VAL A 212 5.46 -0.70 2.57
CA VAL A 212 4.68 -1.89 2.23
C VAL A 212 4.71 -2.16 0.73
N GLY A 213 4.64 -1.12 -0.10
CA GLY A 213 4.74 -1.20 -1.55
C GLY A 213 6.06 -1.78 -2.03
N ARG A 214 7.19 -1.36 -1.42
CA ARG A 214 8.53 -1.87 -1.71
C ARG A 214 8.64 -3.36 -1.43
N LEU A 215 8.18 -3.80 -0.26
CA LEU A 215 8.15 -5.22 0.12
C LEU A 215 7.33 -6.08 -0.86
N ARG A 216 6.29 -5.49 -1.46
CA ARG A 216 5.41 -6.14 -2.44
C ARG A 216 5.83 -5.95 -3.89
N ARG A 217 6.92 -5.22 -4.16
CA ARG A 217 7.38 -4.84 -5.51
C ARG A 217 6.31 -4.08 -6.32
N THR A 218 5.52 -3.25 -5.65
CA THR A 218 4.51 -2.38 -6.25
C THR A 218 4.86 -0.90 -6.14
N ALA A 219 5.88 -0.57 -5.35
CA ALA A 219 6.57 0.71 -5.38
C ALA A 219 7.99 0.47 -5.95
N PRO A 220 8.54 1.45 -6.70
CA PRO A 220 9.85 1.33 -7.33
C PRO A 220 10.99 1.27 -6.33
#